data_AF-A0A965Y7P5-F1
#
_entry.id   AF-A0A965Y7P5-F1
#
_cell.length_a   1.000
_cell.length_b   1.000
_cell.length_c   1.000
_cell.angle_alpha   90.00
_cell.angle_beta   90.00
_cell.angle_gamma   90.00
#
_symmetry.space_group_name_H-M   'P 1'
#
loop_
_entity.id
_entity.type
_entity.pdbx_description
1 polymer ?
#
loop_
_entity_poly.entity_id
_entity_poly.type
_entity_poly.pdbx_seq_one_letter_code
_entity_poly.pdbx_strand_id
1 'polypeptide(L)'
;MAELRANPATPGISVDADFFLTRPPMNPTPKTMKLCALVEEVGRQAGVDVRWQGTGGGSDGNFTAAMGVPTVDGLGAMGGGSHSVTEYIEIGELPSRFALLLGVLERIPEAEF
;
A
#
# COMPACT_ATOMS: atom_id res chain seq x y z
N MET A 1 14.18 -2.83 -33.20
CA MET A 1 13.86 -1.90 -32.08
C MET A 1 14.67 -0.60 -32.13
N ALA A 2 15.98 -0.60 -32.34
CA ALA A 2 16.78 0.63 -32.47
C ALA A 2 16.30 1.55 -33.62
N GLU A 3 15.98 0.97 -34.79
CA GLU A 3 15.48 1.70 -35.96
C GLU A 3 14.10 2.36 -35.74
N LEU A 4 13.17 1.68 -35.05
CA LEU A 4 11.87 2.25 -34.67
C LEU A 4 12.01 3.39 -33.65
N ARG A 5 12.95 3.28 -32.69
CA ARG A 5 13.25 4.38 -31.75
C ARG A 5 13.89 5.58 -32.44
N ALA A 6 14.67 5.35 -33.50
CA ALA A 6 15.30 6.41 -34.28
C ALA A 6 14.32 7.13 -35.22
N ASN A 7 13.19 6.49 -35.56
CA ASN A 7 12.16 7.03 -36.44
C ASN A 7 10.77 6.97 -35.78
N PRO A 8 10.54 7.71 -34.67
CA PRO A 8 9.31 7.61 -33.88
C PRO A 8 8.10 8.29 -34.53
N ALA A 9 8.28 8.97 -35.66
CA ALA A 9 7.25 9.72 -36.35
C ALA A 9 7.11 9.28 -37.81
N THR A 10 5.87 9.12 -38.26
CA THR A 10 5.53 8.81 -39.65
C THR A 10 4.85 10.03 -40.28
N PRO A 11 5.31 10.53 -41.44
CA PRO A 11 4.68 11.66 -42.12
C PRO A 11 3.17 11.41 -42.35
N GLY A 12 2.35 12.41 -42.03
CA GLY A 12 0.88 12.33 -42.15
C GLY A 12 0.18 11.69 -40.95
N ILE A 13 0.91 11.25 -39.92
CA ILE A 13 0.35 10.73 -38.67
C ILE A 13 0.66 11.71 -37.53
N SER A 14 -0.37 12.11 -36.78
CA SER A 14 -0.26 12.81 -35.50
C SER A 14 -0.80 11.93 -34.38
N VAL A 15 -0.24 12.09 -33.18
CA VAL A 15 -0.72 11.45 -31.96
C VAL A 15 -0.90 12.53 -30.91
N ASP A 16 -2.13 12.66 -30.42
CA ASP A 16 -2.44 13.45 -29.23
C ASP A 16 -2.55 12.48 -28.06
N ALA A 17 -1.89 12.80 -26.95
CA ALA A 17 -1.90 11.98 -25.75
C ALA A 17 -2.09 12.85 -24.53
N ASP A 18 -3.10 12.50 -23.72
CA ASP A 18 -3.36 13.12 -22.43
C ASP A 18 -2.94 12.18 -21.31
N PHE A 19 -2.36 12.75 -20.26
CA PHE A 19 -2.05 12.02 -19.04
C PHE A 19 -3.04 12.38 -17.94
N PHE A 20 -3.65 11.36 -17.34
CA PHE A 20 -4.53 11.52 -16.19
C PHE A 20 -4.15 10.54 -15.08
N LEU A 21 -4.22 11.02 -13.84
CA LEU A 21 -3.95 10.24 -12.65
C LEU A 21 -5.18 10.24 -11.75
N THR A 22 -5.74 9.07 -11.48
CA THR A 22 -6.91 8.90 -10.60
C THR A 22 -6.56 8.84 -9.12
N ARG A 23 -5.35 8.37 -8.78
CA ARG A 23 -4.87 8.23 -7.40
C ARG A 23 -3.42 8.71 -7.28
N PRO A 24 -3.09 9.57 -6.32
CA PRO A 24 -1.71 9.99 -6.08
C PRO A 24 -0.85 8.80 -5.61
N PRO A 25 0.48 8.83 -5.79
CA PRO A 25 1.36 7.78 -5.29
C PRO A 25 1.39 7.78 -3.75
N MET A 26 1.41 6.58 -3.14
CA MET A 26 1.55 6.39 -1.70
C MET A 26 3.03 6.20 -1.32
N ASN A 27 3.81 7.29 -1.35
CA ASN A 27 5.25 7.23 -1.05
C ASN A 27 5.51 7.21 0.47
N PRO A 28 6.44 6.37 0.97
CA PRO A 28 6.86 6.42 2.37
C PRO A 28 7.45 7.78 2.73
N THR A 29 7.03 8.31 3.87
CA THR A 29 7.59 9.52 4.49
C THR A 29 8.28 9.18 5.81
N PRO A 30 9.10 10.06 6.41
CA PRO A 30 9.63 9.82 7.75
C PRO A 30 8.56 9.50 8.80
N LYS A 31 7.37 10.11 8.68
CA LYS A 31 6.24 9.83 9.57
C LYS A 31 5.64 8.44 9.30
N THR A 32 5.51 8.06 8.03
CA THR A 32 5.11 6.70 7.64
C THR A 32 6.09 5.68 8.21
N MET A 33 7.41 5.93 8.14
CA MET A 33 8.40 5.00 8.69
C MET A 33 8.29 4.83 10.20
N LYS A 34 7.94 5.89 10.95
CA LYS A 34 7.61 5.76 12.39
C LYS A 34 6.37 4.90 12.62
N LEU A 35 5.32 5.08 11.82
CA LEU A 35 4.13 4.23 11.87
C LEU A 35 4.46 2.78 11.55
N CYS A 36 5.29 2.53 10.53
CA CYS A 36 5.78 1.18 10.21
C CYS A 36 6.48 0.54 11.42
N ALA A 37 7.41 1.26 12.07
CA ALA A 37 8.12 0.76 13.24
C ALA A 37 7.19 0.44 14.42
N LEU A 38 6.16 1.27 14.65
CA LEU A 38 5.13 1.00 15.66
C LEU A 38 4.35 -0.27 15.34
N VAL A 39 3.92 -0.44 14.09
CA VAL A 39 3.19 -1.64 13.64
C VAL A 39 4.07 -2.89 13.75
N GLU A 40 5.35 -2.81 13.41
CA GLU A 40 6.30 -3.92 13.57
C GLU A 40 6.46 -4.34 15.04
N GLU A 41 6.56 -3.37 15.96
CA GLU A 41 6.67 -3.65 17.40
C GLU A 41 5.39 -4.29 17.94
N VAL A 42 4.20 -3.79 17.55
CA VAL A 42 2.93 -4.46 17.90
C VAL A 42 2.85 -5.85 17.27
N GLY A 43 3.30 -6.00 16.02
CA GLY A 43 3.35 -7.27 15.30
C GLY A 43 4.15 -8.33 16.05
N ARG A 44 5.34 -8.00 16.54
CA ARG A 44 6.15 -8.90 17.37
C ARG A 44 5.38 -9.41 18.59
N GLN A 45 4.62 -8.54 19.24
CA GLN A 45 3.84 -8.89 20.44
C GLN A 45 2.60 -9.73 20.10
N ALA A 46 1.99 -9.49 18.94
CA ALA A 46 0.87 -10.27 18.42
C ALA A 46 1.29 -11.58 17.73
N GLY A 47 2.60 -11.88 17.63
CA GLY A 47 3.11 -13.05 16.93
C GLY A 47 3.01 -12.96 15.39
N VAL A 48 2.92 -11.75 14.84
CA VAL A 48 2.80 -11.47 13.40
C VAL A 48 4.12 -10.92 12.87
N ASP A 49 4.71 -11.60 11.88
CA ASP A 49 5.88 -11.11 11.14
C ASP A 49 5.44 -10.07 10.09
N VAL A 50 5.47 -8.79 10.46
CA VAL A 50 5.07 -7.68 9.58
C VAL A 50 6.18 -7.38 8.58
N ARG A 51 5.84 -7.38 7.29
CA ARG A 51 6.76 -7.05 6.19
C ARG A 51 6.14 -5.99 5.28
N TRP A 52 6.98 -5.10 4.77
CA TRP A 52 6.56 -4.02 3.87
C TRP A 52 6.92 -4.32 2.42
N GLN A 53 6.02 -4.02 1.51
CA GLN A 53 6.24 -4.19 0.07
C GLN A 53 5.57 -3.05 -0.69
N GLY A 54 6.27 -2.53 -1.71
CA GLY A 54 5.64 -1.66 -2.70
C GLY A 54 4.77 -2.49 -3.64
N THR A 55 3.53 -2.05 -3.87
CA THR A 55 2.58 -2.71 -4.78
C THR A 55 2.26 -1.78 -5.95
N GLY A 56 1.81 -2.34 -7.08
CA GLY A 56 1.38 -1.56 -8.25
C GLY A 56 -0.08 -1.09 -8.19
N GLY A 57 -0.81 -1.47 -7.14
CA GLY A 57 -2.23 -1.12 -6.95
C GLY A 57 -2.42 0.23 -6.27
N GLY A 58 -3.67 0.57 -5.98
CA GLY A 58 -4.02 1.73 -5.16
C GLY A 58 -5.15 1.40 -4.20
N SER A 59 -5.18 2.10 -3.07
CA SER A 59 -6.22 2.04 -2.05
C SER A 59 -6.59 3.46 -1.62
N ASP A 60 -7.51 3.59 -0.67
CA ASP A 60 -7.86 4.91 -0.14
C ASP A 60 -6.72 5.52 0.69
N GLY A 61 -5.76 4.70 1.12
CA GLY A 61 -4.52 5.15 1.74
C GLY A 61 -3.68 6.06 0.84
N ASN A 62 -3.80 5.96 -0.49
CA ASN A 62 -3.15 6.89 -1.41
C ASN A 62 -3.54 8.34 -1.13
N PHE A 63 -4.81 8.61 -0.80
CA PHE A 63 -5.28 9.97 -0.56
C PHE A 63 -4.82 10.49 0.80
N THR A 64 -4.89 9.69 1.86
CA THR A 64 -4.43 10.11 3.19
C THR A 64 -2.93 10.33 3.21
N ALA A 65 -2.15 9.48 2.53
CA ALA A 65 -0.73 9.67 2.35
C ALA A 65 -0.41 10.97 1.59
N ALA A 66 -1.16 11.27 0.52
CA ALA A 66 -0.99 12.50 -0.24
C ALA A 66 -1.35 13.76 0.57
N MET A 67 -2.22 13.66 1.57
CA MET A 67 -2.50 14.72 2.54
C MET A 67 -1.41 14.87 3.63
N GLY A 68 -0.36 14.04 3.60
CA GLY A 68 0.71 14.06 4.59
C GLY A 68 0.37 13.33 5.90
N VAL A 69 -0.74 12.58 5.94
CA VAL A 69 -1.12 11.75 7.08
C VAL A 69 -0.26 10.48 7.08
N PRO A 70 0.38 10.10 8.21
CA PRO A 70 1.11 8.84 8.31
C PRO A 70 0.16 7.68 7.96
N THR A 71 0.46 6.96 6.89
CA THR A 71 -0.45 5.96 6.32
C THR A 71 0.32 4.68 6.00
N VAL A 72 -0.22 3.56 6.46
CA VAL A 72 0.14 2.21 6.01
C VAL A 72 -1.13 1.49 5.55
N ASP A 73 -0.97 0.48 4.72
CA ASP A 73 -2.07 -0.34 4.18
C ASP A 73 -1.78 -1.83 4.42
N GLY A 74 -2.77 -2.69 4.23
CA GLY A 74 -2.62 -4.13 4.35
C GLY A 74 -2.69 -4.64 5.79
N LEU A 75 -3.35 -3.91 6.70
CA LEU A 75 -3.60 -4.35 8.09
C LEU A 75 -4.85 -5.24 8.25
N GLY A 76 -5.50 -5.60 7.14
CA GLY A 76 -6.69 -6.45 7.13
C GLY A 76 -6.41 -7.94 7.38
N ALA A 77 -7.38 -8.79 7.04
CA ALA A 77 -7.24 -10.24 7.15
C ALA A 77 -6.17 -10.80 6.20
N MET A 78 -5.55 -11.92 6.58
CA MET A 78 -4.71 -12.71 5.69
C MET A 78 -5.57 -13.49 4.71
N GLY A 79 -5.09 -13.68 3.48
CA GLY A 79 -5.83 -14.33 2.43
C GLY A 79 -5.15 -14.21 1.07
N GLY A 80 -5.89 -14.53 0.02
CA GLY A 80 -5.38 -14.50 -1.35
C GLY A 80 -6.49 -14.49 -2.39
N GLY A 81 -6.09 -14.31 -3.65
CA GLY A 81 -7.03 -14.31 -4.78
C GLY A 81 -7.96 -13.10 -4.81
N SER A 82 -7.59 -11.96 -4.20
CA SER A 82 -8.41 -10.75 -4.22
C SER A 82 -8.86 -10.39 -5.64
N HIS A 83 -10.11 -9.95 -5.77
CA HIS A 83 -10.77 -9.62 -7.04
C HIS A 83 -10.96 -10.83 -7.97
N SER A 84 -11.11 -12.03 -7.42
CA SER A 84 -11.35 -13.24 -8.21
C SER A 84 -12.35 -14.19 -7.54
N VAL A 85 -12.87 -15.15 -8.30
CA VAL A 85 -13.76 -16.20 -7.77
C VAL A 85 -13.05 -17.18 -6.83
N THR A 86 -11.71 -17.12 -6.77
CA THR A 86 -10.88 -17.91 -5.86
C THR A 86 -10.46 -17.11 -4.62
N GLU A 87 -11.10 -15.96 -4.36
CA GLU A 87 -10.82 -15.14 -3.19
C GLU A 87 -11.11 -15.89 -1.88
N TYR A 88 -10.19 -15.79 -0.92
CA TYR A 88 -10.32 -16.44 0.39
C TYR A 88 -9.62 -15.66 1.49
N ILE A 89 -9.98 -15.97 2.75
CA ILE A 89 -9.30 -15.52 3.95
C ILE A 89 -8.84 -16.72 4.79
N GLU A 90 -7.77 -16.53 5.54
CA GLU A 90 -7.23 -17.54 6.46
C GLU A 90 -7.85 -17.34 7.85
N ILE A 91 -8.92 -18.08 8.15
CA ILE A 91 -9.70 -17.92 9.39
C ILE A 91 -8.83 -18.12 10.64
N GLY A 92 -7.86 -19.05 10.59
CA GLY A 92 -6.94 -19.31 11.69
C GLY A 92 -6.04 -18.14 12.07
N GLU A 93 -5.80 -17.21 11.13
CA GLU A 93 -4.97 -16.02 11.33
C GLU A 93 -5.77 -14.81 11.84
N LEU A 94 -7.11 -14.86 11.82
CA LEU A 94 -7.93 -13.72 12.25
C LEU A 94 -7.62 -13.24 13.68
N PRO A 95 -7.38 -14.11 14.69
CA PRO A 95 -7.05 -13.65 16.03
C PRO A 95 -5.75 -12.84 16.11
N SER A 96 -4.68 -13.27 15.41
CA SER A 96 -3.38 -12.57 15.42
C SER A 96 -3.48 -11.22 14.68
N ARG A 97 -4.22 -11.18 13.57
CA ARG A 97 -4.49 -9.95 12.80
C ARG A 97 -5.36 -8.96 13.59
N PHE A 98 -6.36 -9.44 14.32
CA PHE A 98 -7.16 -8.60 15.20
C PHE A 98 -6.33 -8.02 16.34
N ALA A 99 -5.51 -8.85 17.00
CA ALA A 99 -4.60 -8.39 18.06
C ALA A 99 -3.61 -7.33 17.55
N LEU A 100 -3.05 -7.51 16.34
CA LEU A 100 -2.21 -6.51 15.69
C LEU A 100 -2.96 -5.19 15.50
N LEU A 101 -4.14 -5.21 14.87
CA LEU A 101 -4.90 -3.99 14.59
C LEU A 101 -5.28 -3.27 15.88
N LEU A 102 -5.77 -4.00 16.89
CA LEU A 102 -6.14 -3.44 18.17
C LEU A 102 -4.94 -2.80 18.87
N GLY A 103 -3.81 -3.50 18.96
CA GLY A 103 -2.61 -2.97 19.63
C GLY A 103 -2.01 -1.75 18.92
N VAL A 104 -2.16 -1.64 17.59
CA VAL A 104 -1.79 -0.42 16.86
C VAL A 104 -2.72 0.73 17.23
N LEU A 105 -4.03 0.51 17.21
CA LEU A 105 -5.03 1.53 17.56
C LEU A 105 -4.87 2.03 19.00
N GLU A 106 -4.54 1.15 19.95
CA GLU A 106 -4.27 1.50 21.34
C GLU A 106 -3.03 2.40 21.50
N ARG A 107 -2.03 2.27 20.63
CA ARG A 107 -0.79 3.06 20.69
C ARG A 107 -0.81 4.35 19.88
N ILE A 108 -1.69 4.48 18.89
CA ILE A 108 -1.80 5.71 18.08
C ILE A 108 -1.95 6.99 18.93
N PRO A 109 -2.78 7.03 19.99
CA PRO A 109 -2.93 8.23 20.82
C PRO A 109 -1.63 8.69 21.50
N GLU A 110 -0.68 7.77 21.72
CA GLU A 110 0.60 8.03 22.40
C GLU A 110 1.75 8.27 21.40
N ALA A 111 1.53 8.06 20.11
CA ALA A 111 2.56 8.09 19.09
C ALA A 111 2.83 9.50 18.54
N GLU A 112 4.10 9.88 18.44
CA GLU A 112 4.53 11.16 17.85
C GLU A 112 5.01 10.98 16.40
N PHE A 113 4.17 11.42 15.45
CA PHE A 113 4.45 11.31 14.01
C PHE A 113 5.08 12.55 13.40
#